data_AF-A0A832WED3-F1
#
_entry.id   AF-A0A832WED3-F1
#
_cell.length_a   1.000
_cell.length_b   1.000
_cell.length_c   1.000
_cell.angle_alpha   90.00
_cell.angle_beta   90.00
_cell.angle_gamma   90.00
#
_symmetry.space_group_name_H-M   'P 1'
#
loop_
_entity.id
_entity.type
_entity.pdbx_description
1 polymer ?
#
loop_
_entity_poly.entity_id
_entity_poly.type
_entity_poly.pdbx_seq_one_letter_code
_entity_poly.pdbx_strand_id
1 'polypeptide(L)'
;LALKDGYLIKLVAEAKDGKITVAPMLVKQGSPFAVNGTLNVINFKTDLADDVMVVGVGAGSIETASAILSDIISIGKANAN
;
A
#
# COMPACT_ATOMS: atom_id res chain seq x y z
N LEU A 1 -17.70 10.89 -16.99
CA LEU A 1 -16.71 9.78 -17.21
C LEU A 1 -15.62 10.07 -16.21
N ALA A 2 -15.23 9.13 -15.34
CA ALA A 2 -14.39 9.39 -14.16
C ALA A 2 -13.25 10.41 -14.39
N LEU A 3 -12.48 10.24 -15.47
CA LEU A 3 -11.40 11.16 -15.84
C LEU A 3 -11.87 12.60 -16.12
N LYS A 4 -12.97 12.78 -16.85
CA LYS A 4 -13.59 14.09 -17.13
C LYS A 4 -14.03 14.79 -15.84
N ASP A 5 -14.39 14.01 -14.84
CA ASP A 5 -14.91 14.48 -13.56
C ASP A 5 -13.79 14.65 -12.50
N GLY A 6 -12.51 14.49 -12.90
CA GLY A 6 -11.35 14.66 -12.02
C GLY A 6 -10.99 13.45 -11.15
N TYR A 7 -11.47 12.26 -11.51
CA TYR A 7 -11.23 11.01 -10.79
C TYR A 7 -10.46 9.98 -11.64
N LEU A 8 -9.77 9.09 -10.95
CA LEU A 8 -9.16 7.88 -11.47
C LEU A 8 -9.90 6.67 -10.92
N ILE A 9 -9.80 5.54 -11.62
CA ILE A 9 -10.29 4.26 -11.11
C ILE A 9 -9.07 3.49 -10.61
N LYS A 10 -9.10 3.04 -9.34
CA LYS A 10 -8.04 2.25 -8.72
C LYS A 10 -8.65 1.02 -8.06
N LEU A 11 -7.93 -0.11 -8.05
CA LEU A 11 -8.32 -1.28 -7.29
C LEU A 11 -7.84 -1.10 -5.85
N VAL A 12 -8.78 -1.03 -4.90
CA VAL A 12 -8.47 -0.75 -3.49
C VAL A 12 -8.88 -1.94 -2.65
N ALA A 13 -7.98 -2.35 -1.78
CA ALA A 13 -8.27 -3.26 -0.68
C ALA A 13 -8.48 -2.44 0.60
N GLU A 14 -9.59 -2.66 1.29
CA GLU A 14 -9.89 -2.04 2.59
C GLU A 14 -10.11 -3.14 3.63
N ALA A 15 -9.42 -3.03 4.76
CA ALA A 15 -9.64 -3.85 5.95
C ALA A 15 -10.17 -2.95 7.07
N LYS A 16 -11.46 -3.06 7.36
CA LYS A 16 -12.17 -2.18 8.30
C LYS A 16 -13.26 -2.94 9.05
N ASP A 17 -13.38 -2.69 10.35
CA ASP A 17 -14.42 -3.28 11.21
C ASP A 17 -14.51 -4.82 11.10
N GLY A 18 -13.35 -5.47 11.02
CA GLY A 18 -13.23 -6.93 10.86
C GLY A 18 -13.61 -7.48 9.48
N LYS A 19 -13.84 -6.61 8.49
CA LYS A 19 -14.18 -6.99 7.12
C LYS A 19 -13.06 -6.61 6.16
N ILE A 20 -12.85 -7.46 5.15
CA ILE A 20 -11.92 -7.21 4.06
C ILE A 20 -12.71 -7.15 2.76
N THR A 21 -12.53 -6.07 2.01
CA THR A 21 -13.16 -5.87 0.71
C THR A 21 -12.13 -5.44 -0.31
N VAL A 22 -12.27 -5.91 -1.56
CA VAL A 22 -11.47 -5.46 -2.70
C VAL A 22 -12.41 -5.07 -3.82
N ALA A 23 -12.34 -3.83 -4.28
CA ALA A 23 -13.19 -3.33 -5.34
C ALA A 23 -12.53 -2.18 -6.12
N PRO A 24 -12.92 -1.96 -7.39
CA PRO A 24 -12.62 -0.70 -8.09
C PRO A 24 -13.28 0.48 -7.38
N MET A 25 -12.51 1.53 -7.09
CA MET A 25 -12.97 2.75 -6.43
C MET A 25 -12.57 4.00 -7.22
N LEU A 26 -13.40 5.04 -7.11
CA LEU A 26 -13.08 6.37 -7.61
C LEU A 26 -12.12 7.07 -6.65
N VAL A 27 -10.98 7.49 -7.18
CA VAL A 27 -9.92 8.17 -6.44
C VAL A 27 -9.69 9.53 -7.06
N LYS A 28 -9.71 10.60 -6.27
CA LYS A 28 -9.49 11.96 -6.78
C LYS A 28 -8.09 12.08 -7.38
N GLN A 29 -7.98 12.74 -8.55
CA GLN A 29 -6.69 13.08 -9.12
C GLN A 29 -5.87 13.93 -8.13
N GLY A 30 -4.57 13.64 -8.05
CA GLY A 30 -3.66 14.30 -7.11
C GLY A 30 -3.79 13.83 -5.65
N SER A 31 -4.75 12.94 -5.34
CA SER A 31 -4.75 12.30 -4.02
C SER A 31 -3.58 11.32 -3.89
N PRO A 32 -3.14 10.99 -2.68
CA PRO A 32 -2.06 10.03 -2.49
C PRO A 32 -2.38 8.60 -2.99
N PHE A 33 -3.66 8.27 -3.17
CA PHE A 33 -4.10 7.01 -3.77
C PHE A 33 -3.98 6.98 -5.29
N ALA A 34 -3.68 8.11 -5.93
CA ALA A 34 -3.50 8.23 -7.37
C ALA A 34 -2.13 7.71 -7.86
N VAL A 35 -1.61 6.63 -7.27
CA VAL A 35 -0.32 6.00 -7.63
C VAL A 35 -0.39 5.28 -8.97
N ASN A 36 0.73 5.21 -9.69
CA ASN A 36 0.82 4.61 -11.03
C ASN A 36 1.95 3.58 -11.13
N GLY A 37 1.92 2.76 -12.17
CA GLY A 37 2.93 1.74 -12.40
C GLY A 37 2.92 0.68 -11.30
N THR A 38 4.10 0.37 -10.77
CA THR A 38 4.31 -0.64 -9.71
C THR A 38 4.30 -0.05 -8.30
N LEU A 39 3.95 1.24 -8.15
CA LEU A 39 3.79 1.85 -6.83
C LEU A 39 2.52 1.37 -6.15
N ASN A 40 2.67 0.92 -4.91
CA ASN A 40 1.58 0.62 -3.98
C ASN A 40 1.52 1.71 -2.91
N VAL A 41 0.33 1.89 -2.34
CA VAL A 41 0.07 2.80 -1.24
C VAL A 41 -0.81 2.11 -0.21
N ILE A 42 -0.46 2.27 1.06
CA ILE A 42 -1.21 1.76 2.19
C ILE A 42 -1.43 2.93 3.15
N ASN A 43 -2.68 3.12 3.57
CA ASN A 43 -3.03 4.10 4.59
C ASN A 43 -3.52 3.36 5.84
N PHE A 44 -2.83 3.57 6.95
CA PHE A 44 -3.23 3.07 8.26
C PHE A 44 -3.96 4.18 9.00
N LYS A 45 -5.19 3.89 9.43
CA LYS A 45 -5.90 4.74 10.39
C LYS A 45 -5.57 4.26 11.79
N THR A 46 -4.90 5.11 12.56
CA THR A 46 -4.51 4.82 13.94
C THR A 46 -5.23 5.78 14.89
N ASP A 47 -5.36 5.37 16.15
CA ASP A 47 -6.00 6.15 17.21
C ASP A 47 -5.07 7.21 17.81
N LEU A 48 -3.75 6.96 17.81
CA LEU A 48 -2.74 7.84 18.39
C LEU A 48 -1.91 8.62 17.38
N ALA A 49 -1.64 8.05 16.21
CA ALA A 49 -0.79 8.65 15.18
C ALA A 49 -1.58 9.14 13.96
N ASP A 50 -2.91 9.24 14.09
CA ASP A 50 -3.85 9.57 13.00
C ASP A 50 -3.60 8.72 11.74
N ASP A 51 -3.65 9.34 10.55
CA ASP A 51 -3.39 8.70 9.26
C ASP A 51 -1.88 8.55 9.02
N VAL A 52 -1.41 7.30 8.95
CA VAL A 52 -0.05 6.95 8.56
C VAL A 52 -0.06 6.35 7.16
N MET A 53 0.64 6.99 6.23
CA MET A 53 0.71 6.57 4.84
C MET A 53 2.08 6.02 4.47
N VAL A 54 2.08 4.83 3.87
CA VAL A 54 3.27 4.18 3.32
C VAL A 54 3.12 4.08 1.81
N VAL A 55 4.10 4.63 1.08
CA VAL A 55 4.16 4.57 -0.38
C VAL A 55 5.48 3.91 -0.76
N GLY A 56 5.42 2.97 -1.70
CA GLY A 56 6.62 2.26 -2.15
C GLY A 56 6.33 1.40 -3.38
N VAL A 57 7.38 0.84 -3.95
CA VAL A 57 7.25 -0.11 -5.06
C VAL A 57 6.78 -1.45 -4.51
N GLY A 58 5.65 -1.95 -5.01
CA GLY A 58 5.05 -3.22 -4.58
C GLY A 58 5.38 -4.42 -5.46
N ALA A 59 6.11 -4.22 -6.56
CA ALA A 59 6.51 -5.27 -7.47
C ALA A 59 7.78 -4.89 -8.23
N GLY A 60 8.63 -5.88 -8.48
CA GLY A 60 9.92 -5.72 -9.15
C GLY A 60 10.95 -6.72 -8.61
N SER A 61 11.91 -7.12 -9.44
CA SER A 61 12.86 -8.19 -9.07
C SER A 61 13.76 -7.77 -7.91
N ILE A 62 14.27 -6.54 -7.93
CA ILE A 62 15.17 -5.99 -6.91
C ILE A 62 14.41 -5.74 -5.60
N GLU A 63 13.21 -5.15 -5.71
CA GLU A 63 12.37 -4.79 -4.58
C GLU A 63 11.87 -6.04 -3.84
N THR A 64 11.48 -7.07 -4.60
CA THR A 64 11.08 -8.36 -4.02
C THR A 64 12.27 -9.06 -3.36
N ALA A 65 13.45 -9.07 -4.00
CA ALA A 65 14.65 -9.66 -3.41
C ALA A 65 15.08 -8.93 -2.12
N SER A 66 14.94 -7.60 -2.09
CA SER A 66 15.21 -6.77 -0.90
C SER A 66 14.31 -7.15 0.28
N ALA A 67 13.00 -7.33 0.04
CA ALA A 67 12.06 -7.76 1.07
C ALA A 67 12.44 -9.15 1.64
N ILE A 68 12.74 -10.11 0.77
CA ILE A 68 13.17 -11.46 1.18
C ILE A 68 14.46 -11.40 2.03
N LEU A 69 15.45 -10.62 1.60
CA LEU A 69 16.71 -10.48 2.34
C LEU A 69 16.49 -9.85 3.72
N SER A 70 15.62 -8.84 3.82
CA SER A 70 15.25 -8.21 5.09
C SER A 70 14.68 -9.22 6.08
N ASP A 71 13.82 -10.13 5.61
CA ASP A 71 13.24 -11.18 6.45
C ASP A 71 14.32 -12.17 6.93
N ILE A 72 15.23 -12.60 6.04
CA ILE A 72 16.35 -13.50 6.40
C ILE A 72 17.21 -12.87 7.49
N ILE A 73 17.58 -11.59 7.36
CA ILE A 73 18.38 -10.87 8.35
C ILE A 73 17.63 -10.77 9.69
N SER A 74 16.33 -10.49 9.64
CA SER A 74 15.50 -10.35 10.84
C SER A 74 15.40 -11.65 11.62
N ILE A 75 15.18 -12.78 10.94
CA ILE A 75 15.17 -14.13 11.54
C ILE A 75 16.54 -14.47 12.10
N GLY A 76 17.61 -14.20 11.35
CA GLY A 76 18.98 -14.44 11.80
C GLY A 76 19.32 -13.69 13.10
N LYS A 77 18.89 -12.43 13.22
CA LYS A 77 19.04 -11.64 14.47
C LYS A 77 18.21 -12.19 15.62
N ALA A 78 16.98 -12.64 15.36
CA ALA A 78 16.11 -13.21 16.40
C ALA A 78 16.69 -14.50 17.01
N ASN A 79 17.32 -15.35 16.19
CA ASN A 79 17.91 -16.62 16.64
C ASN A 79 19.32 -16.49 17.25
N ALA A 80 19.96 -15.32 17.12
CA ALA A 80 21.28 -15.05 17.69
C ALA A 80 21.23 -14.53 19.14
N ASN A 81 20.02 -14.28 19.66
CA ASN A 81 19.73 -13.96 21.05
C ASN A 81 19.06 -15.16 21.74
#